data_AF-A0A8U0IMA7-F1
#
_entry.id   AF-A0A8U0IMA7-F1
#
_cell.length_a   1.000
_cell.length_b   1.000
_cell.length_c   1.000
_cell.angle_alpha   90.00
_cell.angle_beta   90.00
_cell.angle_gamma   90.00
#
_symmetry.space_group_name_H-M   'P 1'
#
loop_
_entity.id
_entity.type
_entity.pdbx_description
1 polymer ?
#
loop_
_entity_poly.entity_id
_entity_poly.type
_entity_poly.pdbx_seq_one_letter_code
_entity_poly.pdbx_strand_id
1 'polypeptide(L)'
;MTETHKRARCAFAIAVICWSLVAPAAATQTQTEESSPETADEFLDAFRGLEGHPAFQEYSEFEVVRAQAVSTVQVGTFTDAKAERMRLVYEVLVTFDEAYNLSQSGSRIESLERANRTEALVADLRAAGGSQYAALTTLALDRFYQNQGEALHQAALATNDTRSRLDLMKSAATAYKRGGAVQQYSNLVVQRERLQATYQTDVETLNESVAAAGEFLDSCRESCDSAVGALTTHTLSVFDRYASARAASDRLVTAADVTAEHGLSDRAERISEMRERTQSAVASLALASAMLALGFAAAVALVAGLFAHRLTAWARDVDDAQIGDIVATEGVRHG
;
A
#
# COMPACT_ATOMS: atom_id res chain seq x y z
N MET A 1 27.23 -55.40 -15.82
CA MET A 1 26.56 -54.38 -15.01
C MET A 1 27.14 -54.45 -13.61
N THR A 2 28.15 -53.62 -13.36
CA THR A 2 29.09 -53.77 -12.24
C THR A 2 29.16 -52.46 -11.46
N GLU A 3 29.17 -52.58 -10.14
CA GLU A 3 28.99 -51.54 -9.12
C GLU A 3 30.06 -50.44 -9.06
N THR A 4 30.94 -50.34 -10.04
CA THR A 4 32.07 -49.40 -10.04
C THR A 4 31.72 -48.01 -10.58
N HIS A 5 30.59 -47.85 -11.29
CA HIS A 5 30.19 -46.56 -11.86
C HIS A 5 29.33 -45.66 -10.94
N LYS A 6 28.82 -46.17 -9.81
CA LYS A 6 28.02 -45.36 -8.86
C LYS A 6 28.87 -44.58 -7.86
N ARG A 7 30.14 -44.94 -7.64
CA ARG A 7 31.03 -44.25 -6.69
C ARG A 7 31.81 -43.07 -7.31
N ALA A 8 31.89 -42.99 -8.64
CA ALA A 8 32.58 -41.91 -9.35
C ALA A 8 31.74 -40.63 -9.53
N ARG A 9 30.43 -40.68 -9.30
CA ARG A 9 29.53 -39.51 -9.44
C ARG A 9 29.20 -38.80 -8.11
N CYS A 10 29.58 -39.36 -6.97
CA CYS A 10 29.48 -38.68 -5.67
C CYS A 10 30.77 -37.95 -5.26
N ALA A 11 31.91 -38.25 -5.87
CA ALA A 11 33.19 -37.61 -5.54
C ALA A 11 33.42 -36.27 -6.29
N PHE A 12 32.67 -36.00 -7.37
CA PHE A 12 32.80 -34.76 -8.14
C PHE A 12 31.82 -33.65 -7.73
N ALA A 13 30.84 -33.96 -6.87
CA ALA A 13 29.89 -32.98 -6.34
C ALA A 13 30.34 -32.34 -5.01
N ILE A 14 31.44 -32.81 -4.40
CA ILE A 14 31.96 -32.30 -3.12
C ILE A 14 33.22 -31.43 -3.33
N ALA A 15 33.89 -31.53 -4.48
CA ALA A 15 35.10 -30.74 -4.78
C ALA A 15 34.83 -29.38 -5.47
N VAL A 16 33.60 -29.09 -5.89
CA VAL A 16 33.20 -27.80 -6.51
C VAL A 16 32.51 -26.85 -5.51
N ILE A 17 32.23 -27.31 -4.28
CA ILE A 17 31.56 -26.52 -3.23
C ILE A 17 32.57 -25.83 -2.28
N CYS A 18 33.87 -26.10 -2.39
CA CYS A 18 34.89 -25.52 -1.50
C CYS A 18 35.74 -24.39 -2.10
N TRP A 19 35.42 -23.89 -3.31
CA TRP A 19 36.24 -22.88 -4.01
C TRP A 19 35.51 -21.59 -4.41
N SER A 20 34.39 -21.27 -3.75
CA SER A 20 33.65 -20.01 -3.96
C SER A 20 33.38 -19.21 -2.66
N LEU A 21 34.08 -19.53 -1.58
CA LEU A 21 34.11 -18.71 -0.36
C LEU A 21 35.46 -17.99 -0.22
N VAL A 22 35.90 -17.31 -1.29
CA VAL A 22 36.62 -16.05 -1.07
C VAL A 22 35.52 -15.04 -0.82
N ALA A 23 35.11 -14.95 0.44
CA ALA A 23 34.50 -13.72 0.91
C ALA A 23 35.46 -12.61 0.48
N PRO A 24 35.00 -11.52 -0.19
CA PRO A 24 35.75 -10.30 -0.07
C PRO A 24 35.89 -10.11 1.44
N ALA A 25 37.13 -10.13 1.94
CA ALA A 25 37.39 -9.60 3.26
C ALA A 25 36.65 -8.27 3.23
N ALA A 26 35.57 -8.19 4.01
CA ALA A 26 35.04 -6.92 4.40
C ALA A 26 36.27 -6.26 5.00
N ALA A 27 36.89 -5.38 4.23
CA ALA A 27 37.63 -4.29 4.79
C ALA A 27 36.56 -3.58 5.61
N THR A 28 36.39 -4.04 6.84
CA THR A 28 36.16 -3.17 7.98
C THR A 28 37.24 -2.12 7.83
N GLN A 29 36.96 -1.10 7.04
CA GLN A 29 37.43 0.23 7.32
C GLN A 29 36.89 0.46 8.72
N THR A 30 37.70 0.10 9.71
CA THR A 30 37.76 0.84 10.94
C THR A 30 37.80 2.29 10.50
N GLN A 31 36.64 2.94 10.50
CA GLN A 31 36.57 4.36 10.72
C GLN A 31 37.24 4.55 12.07
N THR A 32 38.57 4.68 12.03
CA THR A 32 39.28 5.47 13.01
C THR A 32 38.44 6.75 13.10
N GLU A 33 38.00 7.11 14.31
CA GLU A 33 37.65 8.50 14.58
C GLU A 33 38.91 9.29 14.23
N GLU A 34 39.08 9.64 12.95
CA GLU A 34 40.08 10.59 12.51
C GLU A 34 39.65 11.88 13.17
N SER A 35 40.38 12.22 14.23
CA SER A 35 40.36 13.54 14.83
C SER A 35 40.34 14.56 13.70
N SER A 36 39.34 15.45 13.71
CA SER A 36 39.22 16.48 12.68
C SER A 36 40.54 17.24 12.54
N PRO A 37 40.98 17.57 11.32
CA PRO A 37 42.25 18.27 11.12
C PRO A 37 42.31 19.56 11.95
N GLU A 38 43.45 19.82 12.59
CA GLU A 38 43.66 21.02 13.42
C GLU A 38 44.77 21.91 12.86
N THR A 39 45.80 21.30 12.26
CA THR A 39 46.97 22.02 11.74
C THR A 39 46.91 22.22 10.22
N ALA A 40 47.69 23.19 9.71
CA ALA A 40 47.73 23.48 8.28
C ALA A 40 48.11 22.24 7.44
N ASP A 41 49.09 21.46 7.89
CA ASP A 41 49.55 20.27 7.17
C ASP A 41 48.47 19.16 7.19
N GLU A 42 47.81 18.95 8.32
CA GLU A 42 46.68 18.01 8.43
C GLU A 42 45.53 18.40 7.50
N PHE A 43 45.19 19.69 7.41
CA PHE A 43 44.17 20.16 6.46
C PHE A 43 44.58 19.93 5.00
N LEU A 44 45.85 20.15 4.64
CA LEU A 44 46.31 19.89 3.27
C LEU A 44 46.20 18.42 2.91
N ASP A 45 46.59 17.54 3.82
CA ASP A 45 46.52 16.10 3.60
C ASP A 45 45.06 15.63 3.54
N ALA A 46 44.19 16.14 4.43
CA ALA A 46 42.76 15.86 4.40
C ALA A 46 42.11 16.30 3.08
N PHE A 47 42.35 17.54 2.61
CA PHE A 47 41.79 18.02 1.35
C PHE A 47 42.38 17.32 0.12
N ARG A 48 43.63 16.84 0.18
CA ARG A 48 44.21 16.02 -0.90
C ARG A 48 43.62 14.61 -0.91
N GLY A 49 43.36 14.03 0.27
CA GLY A 49 42.69 12.73 0.39
C GLY A 49 41.29 12.71 -0.23
N LEU A 50 40.61 13.86 -0.20
CA LEU A 50 39.30 14.07 -0.82
C LEU A 50 39.33 14.26 -2.35
N GLU A 51 40.50 14.30 -2.97
CA GLU A 51 40.62 14.53 -4.41
C GLU A 51 40.01 13.40 -5.24
N GLY A 52 39.21 13.76 -6.24
CA GLY A 52 38.66 12.79 -7.19
C GLY A 52 37.57 11.89 -6.61
N HIS A 53 37.06 12.18 -5.41
CA HIS A 53 35.87 11.52 -4.87
C HIS A 53 34.70 11.59 -5.87
N PRO A 54 33.94 10.49 -6.08
CA PRO A 54 32.83 10.46 -7.05
C PRO A 54 31.80 11.58 -6.85
N ALA A 55 31.47 11.91 -5.60
CA ALA A 55 30.54 12.97 -5.26
C ALA A 55 30.97 14.32 -5.85
N PHE A 56 32.26 14.64 -5.81
CA PHE A 56 32.79 15.92 -6.29
C PHE A 56 33.00 15.93 -7.80
N GLN A 57 33.02 14.76 -8.45
CA GLN A 57 33.00 14.69 -9.92
C GLN A 57 31.61 14.99 -10.47
N GLU A 58 30.55 14.51 -9.81
CA GLU A 58 29.16 14.79 -10.21
C GLU A 58 28.74 16.22 -9.84
N TYR A 59 29.18 16.70 -8.67
CA TYR A 59 28.93 18.04 -8.15
C TYR A 59 30.25 18.82 -8.08
N SER A 60 30.75 19.22 -9.25
CA SER A 60 32.07 19.84 -9.46
C SER A 60 32.31 21.11 -8.66
N GLU A 61 31.27 21.77 -8.16
CA GLU A 61 31.36 22.89 -7.24
C GLU A 61 32.11 22.51 -5.95
N PHE A 62 31.96 21.28 -5.46
CA PHE A 62 32.70 20.80 -4.28
C PHE A 62 34.18 20.57 -4.57
N GLU A 63 34.54 20.12 -5.78
CA GLU A 63 35.94 20.00 -6.19
C GLU A 63 36.61 21.38 -6.26
N VAL A 64 35.89 22.39 -6.73
CA VAL A 64 36.36 23.79 -6.71
C VAL A 64 36.56 24.28 -5.27
N VAL A 65 35.61 24.00 -4.36
CA VAL A 65 35.72 24.35 -2.93
C VAL A 65 36.96 23.69 -2.30
N ARG A 66 37.18 22.40 -2.54
CA ARG A 66 38.35 21.64 -2.08
C ARG A 66 39.65 22.26 -2.60
N ALA A 67 39.78 22.50 -3.90
CA ALA A 67 40.97 23.09 -4.50
C ALA A 67 41.26 24.51 -3.97
N GLN A 68 40.22 25.32 -3.78
CA GLN A 68 40.35 26.65 -3.17
C GLN A 68 40.76 26.57 -1.70
N ALA A 69 40.32 25.56 -0.96
CA ALA A 69 40.73 25.33 0.43
C ALA A 69 42.22 24.99 0.51
N VAL A 70 42.71 24.09 -0.35
CA VAL A 70 44.16 23.76 -0.46
C VAL A 70 44.98 25.03 -0.70
N SER A 71 44.61 25.82 -1.71
CA SER A 71 45.31 27.07 -2.03
C SER A 71 45.26 28.05 -0.85
N THR A 72 44.13 28.15 -0.17
CA THR A 72 43.96 29.04 0.97
C THR A 72 44.85 28.63 2.12
N VAL A 73 44.92 27.34 2.47
CA VAL A 73 45.80 26.84 3.55
C VAL A 73 47.26 27.17 3.27
N GLN A 74 47.74 26.99 2.04
CA GLN A 74 49.13 27.22 1.63
C GLN A 74 49.57 28.70 1.63
N VAL A 75 48.63 29.63 1.48
CA VAL A 75 48.95 31.06 1.33
C VAL A 75 48.73 31.82 2.63
N GLY A 76 49.76 32.58 3.05
CA GLY A 76 49.70 33.46 4.22
C GLY A 76 49.72 32.74 5.58
N THR A 77 49.57 33.50 6.66
CA THR A 77 49.60 32.95 8.03
C THR A 77 48.37 32.08 8.32
N PHE A 78 48.59 30.92 8.95
CA PHE A 78 47.53 30.04 9.40
C PHE A 78 47.06 30.44 10.81
N THR A 79 46.00 31.23 10.87
CA THR A 79 45.42 31.75 12.13
C THR A 79 44.29 30.85 12.62
N ASP A 80 43.91 30.97 13.90
CA ASP A 80 42.79 30.20 14.48
C ASP A 80 41.47 30.41 13.72
N ALA A 81 41.20 31.65 13.28
CA ALA A 81 40.02 31.95 12.45
C ALA A 81 40.07 31.25 11.08
N LYS A 82 41.26 31.02 10.53
CA LYS A 82 41.45 30.26 9.29
C LYS A 82 41.29 28.77 9.54
N ALA A 83 41.84 28.26 10.65
CA ALA A 83 41.67 26.87 11.06
C ALA A 83 40.18 26.51 11.22
N GLU A 84 39.43 27.34 11.94
CA GLU A 84 37.99 27.15 12.13
C GLU A 84 37.22 27.14 10.81
N ARG A 85 37.56 28.04 9.89
CA ARG A 85 36.93 28.06 8.55
C ARG A 85 37.26 26.79 7.76
N MET A 86 38.51 26.32 7.80
CA MET A 86 38.91 25.11 7.08
C MET A 86 38.29 23.85 7.67
N ARG A 87 38.10 23.80 9.00
CA ARG A 87 37.32 22.74 9.68
C ARG A 87 35.92 22.66 9.11
N LEU A 88 35.22 23.78 9.02
CA LEU A 88 33.86 23.84 8.45
C LEU A 88 33.83 23.45 6.96
N VAL A 89 34.83 23.86 6.16
CA VAL A 89 34.94 23.44 4.76
C VAL A 89 35.12 21.92 4.66
N TYR A 90 36.00 21.34 5.49
CA TYR A 90 36.22 19.89 5.53
C TYR A 90 34.95 19.14 5.94
N GLU A 91 34.27 19.58 7.00
CA GLU A 91 33.02 18.98 7.45
C GLU A 91 31.90 19.05 6.40
N VAL A 92 31.81 20.16 5.66
CA VAL A 92 30.88 20.31 4.53
C VAL A 92 31.18 19.27 3.45
N LEU A 93 32.45 19.11 3.06
CA LEU A 93 32.86 18.18 2.00
C LEU A 93 32.58 16.73 2.41
N VAL A 94 33.00 16.32 3.61
CA VAL A 94 32.79 14.97 4.12
C VAL A 94 31.30 14.67 4.29
N THR A 95 30.54 15.60 4.90
CA THR A 95 29.10 15.38 5.11
C THR A 95 28.34 15.29 3.79
N PHE A 96 28.74 16.04 2.76
CA PHE A 96 28.15 15.92 1.43
C PHE A 96 28.51 14.59 0.76
N ASP A 97 29.77 14.15 0.84
CA ASP A 97 30.19 12.85 0.29
C ASP A 97 29.38 11.70 0.91
N GLU A 98 29.15 11.74 2.23
CA GLU A 98 28.24 10.81 2.90
C GLU A 98 26.80 10.89 2.37
N ALA A 99 26.25 12.10 2.21
CA ALA A 99 24.92 12.30 1.65
C ALA A 99 24.80 11.70 0.24
N TYR A 100 25.83 11.89 -0.58
CA TYR A 100 25.92 11.32 -1.93
C TYR A 100 25.96 9.79 -1.89
N ASN A 101 26.83 9.20 -1.06
CA ASN A 101 26.95 7.74 -0.94
C ASN A 101 25.66 7.08 -0.43
N LEU A 102 24.94 7.72 0.50
CA LEU A 102 23.61 7.31 0.92
C LEU A 102 22.60 7.36 -0.24
N SER A 103 22.70 8.35 -1.12
CA SER A 103 21.84 8.41 -2.31
C SER A 103 22.12 7.26 -3.28
N GLN A 104 23.41 6.97 -3.55
CA GLN A 104 23.82 5.91 -4.49
C GLN A 104 23.46 4.50 -4.00
N SER A 105 23.45 4.28 -2.69
CA SER A 105 23.00 3.01 -2.08
C SER A 105 21.48 2.86 -2.00
N GLY A 106 20.71 3.90 -2.36
CA GLY A 106 19.25 3.90 -2.33
C GLY A 106 18.64 4.41 -1.03
N SER A 107 19.45 4.73 -0.02
CA SER A 107 19.01 5.33 1.27
C SER A 107 18.68 6.82 1.12
N ARG A 108 17.69 7.14 0.27
CA ARG A 108 17.40 8.53 -0.15
C ARG A 108 16.89 9.44 0.96
N ILE A 109 16.16 8.90 1.95
CA ILE A 109 15.66 9.70 3.08
C ILE A 109 16.82 10.10 3.99
N GLU A 110 17.68 9.14 4.36
CA GLU A 110 18.88 9.39 5.16
C GLU A 110 19.85 10.34 4.42
N SER A 111 19.99 10.14 3.11
CA SER A 111 20.74 11.05 2.22
C SER A 111 20.23 12.49 2.31
N LEU A 112 18.90 12.70 2.32
CA LEU A 112 18.29 14.02 2.45
C LEU A 112 18.56 14.63 3.84
N GLU A 113 18.50 13.85 4.91
CA GLU A 113 18.85 14.29 6.26
C GLU A 113 20.32 14.72 6.35
N ARG A 114 21.23 13.95 5.74
CA ARG A 114 22.65 14.28 5.71
C ARG A 114 22.92 15.54 4.88
N ALA A 115 22.24 15.73 3.76
CA ALA A 115 22.28 16.98 2.99
C ALA A 115 21.75 18.20 3.77
N ASN A 116 20.68 18.04 4.56
CA ASN A 116 20.18 19.09 5.45
C ASN A 116 21.24 19.50 6.49
N ARG A 117 22.04 18.54 6.96
CA ARG A 117 23.16 18.83 7.86
C ARG A 117 24.31 19.54 7.14
N THR A 118 24.62 19.18 5.89
CA THR A 118 25.56 19.94 5.05
C THR A 118 25.10 21.39 4.90
N GLU A 119 23.82 21.62 4.64
CA GLU A 119 23.26 22.97 4.51
C GLU A 119 23.40 23.80 5.80
N ALA A 120 23.21 23.19 6.97
CA ALA A 120 23.47 23.85 8.26
C ALA A 120 24.95 24.23 8.41
N LEU A 121 25.88 23.32 8.09
CA LEU A 121 27.32 23.60 8.10
C LEU A 121 27.71 24.72 7.12
N VAL A 122 27.02 24.82 5.97
CA VAL A 122 27.21 25.93 5.02
C VAL A 122 26.80 27.27 5.62
N ALA A 123 25.75 27.30 6.45
CA ALA A 123 25.36 28.51 7.17
C ALA A 123 26.43 28.92 8.20
N ASP A 124 26.97 27.97 8.95
CA ASP A 124 28.06 28.21 9.92
C ASP A 124 29.34 28.67 9.21
N LEU A 125 29.68 28.04 8.07
CA LEU A 125 30.81 28.42 7.22
C LEU A 125 30.68 29.86 6.72
N ARG A 126 29.46 30.29 6.36
CA ARG A 126 29.18 31.68 5.97
C ARG A 126 29.44 32.64 7.15
N ALA A 127 28.98 32.29 8.36
CA ALA A 127 29.21 33.08 9.57
C ALA A 127 30.70 33.19 9.94
N ALA A 128 31.49 32.14 9.69
CA ALA A 128 32.95 32.12 9.88
C ALA A 128 33.76 32.87 8.78
N GLY A 129 33.08 33.65 7.93
CA GLY A 129 33.71 34.41 6.85
C GLY A 129 34.07 33.57 5.62
N GLY A 130 33.53 32.35 5.49
CA GLY A 130 33.70 31.44 4.35
C GLY A 130 32.66 31.64 3.24
N SER A 131 32.16 32.86 3.04
CA SER A 131 31.02 33.14 2.14
C SER A 131 31.22 32.65 0.69
N GLN A 132 32.46 32.70 0.18
CA GLN A 132 32.81 32.22 -1.16
C GLN A 132 32.63 30.70 -1.32
N TYR A 133 33.04 29.92 -0.31
CA TYR A 133 32.84 28.47 -0.29
C TYR A 133 31.36 28.15 -0.16
N ALA A 134 30.71 28.82 0.80
CA ALA A 134 29.29 28.63 1.07
C ALA A 134 28.43 28.87 -0.18
N ALA A 135 28.74 29.86 -1.01
CA ALA A 135 28.00 30.13 -2.25
C ALA A 135 28.11 28.99 -3.27
N LEU A 136 29.31 28.45 -3.49
CA LEU A 136 29.52 27.30 -4.39
C LEU A 136 28.85 26.04 -3.85
N THR A 137 28.98 25.79 -2.55
CA THR A 137 28.32 24.65 -1.90
C THR A 137 26.80 24.74 -1.98
N THR A 138 26.22 25.93 -1.78
CA THR A 138 24.76 26.12 -1.91
C THR A 138 24.29 25.75 -3.32
N LEU A 139 24.98 26.18 -4.37
CA LEU A 139 24.62 25.82 -5.74
C LEU A 139 24.64 24.30 -5.98
N ALA A 140 25.65 23.62 -5.44
CA ALA A 140 25.79 22.18 -5.52
C ALA A 140 24.65 21.46 -4.77
N LEU A 141 24.33 21.92 -3.56
CA LEU A 141 23.24 21.39 -2.74
C LEU A 141 21.88 21.61 -3.41
N ASP A 142 21.66 22.76 -4.07
CA ASP A 142 20.41 23.01 -4.79
C ASP A 142 20.17 21.95 -5.87
N ARG A 143 21.20 21.66 -6.68
CA ARG A 143 21.17 20.60 -7.69
C ARG A 143 20.96 19.21 -7.06
N PHE A 144 21.65 18.92 -5.97
CA PHE A 144 21.51 17.66 -5.25
C PHE A 144 20.07 17.45 -4.76
N TYR A 145 19.49 18.47 -4.12
CA TYR A 145 18.11 18.44 -3.65
C TYR A 145 17.10 18.27 -4.79
N GLN A 146 17.32 18.92 -5.95
CA GLN A 146 16.46 18.70 -7.12
C GLN A 146 16.51 17.25 -7.60
N ASN A 147 17.70 16.66 -7.69
CA ASN A 147 17.87 15.26 -8.08
C ASN A 147 17.22 14.29 -7.07
N GLN A 148 17.38 14.55 -5.77
CA GLN A 148 16.71 13.76 -4.73
C GLN A 148 15.19 13.92 -4.79
N GLY A 149 14.68 15.13 -5.03
CA GLY A 149 13.26 15.41 -5.19
C GLY A 149 12.65 14.60 -6.33
N GLU A 150 13.30 14.59 -7.49
CA GLU A 150 12.86 13.81 -8.64
C GLU A 150 12.84 12.32 -8.34
N ALA A 151 13.92 11.77 -7.79
CA ALA A 151 13.99 10.35 -7.55
C ALA A 151 13.00 9.87 -6.46
N LEU A 152 12.80 10.66 -5.40
CA LEU A 152 11.77 10.38 -4.39
C LEU A 152 10.36 10.47 -4.97
N HIS A 153 10.10 11.41 -5.87
CA HIS A 153 8.82 11.54 -6.56
C HIS A 153 8.56 10.32 -7.46
N GLN A 154 9.57 9.87 -8.24
CA GLN A 154 9.46 8.64 -9.04
C GLN A 154 9.22 7.40 -8.16
N ALA A 155 9.92 7.30 -7.02
CA ALA A 155 9.69 6.22 -6.06
C ALA A 155 8.25 6.25 -5.51
N ALA A 156 7.70 7.44 -5.26
CA ALA A 156 6.30 7.59 -4.86
C ALA A 156 5.35 7.06 -5.93
N LEU A 157 5.56 7.40 -7.20
CA LEU A 157 4.74 6.91 -8.32
C LEU A 157 4.81 5.39 -8.48
N ALA A 158 5.97 4.78 -8.23
CA ALA A 158 6.14 3.32 -8.29
C ALA A 158 5.55 2.57 -7.07
N THR A 159 5.24 3.26 -5.97
CA THR A 159 4.76 2.65 -4.73
C THR A 159 3.24 2.48 -4.75
N ASN A 160 2.75 1.27 -4.49
CA ASN A 160 1.30 0.98 -4.51
C ASN A 160 0.60 1.33 -3.19
N ASP A 161 1.27 1.13 -2.03
CA ASP A 161 0.70 1.53 -0.74
C ASP A 161 0.59 3.05 -0.66
N THR A 162 -0.63 3.55 -0.49
CA THR A 162 -0.92 4.99 -0.55
C THR A 162 -0.29 5.76 0.61
N ARG A 163 -0.14 5.15 1.79
CA ARG A 163 0.51 5.79 2.96
C ARG A 163 2.00 6.05 2.66
N SER A 164 2.69 5.02 2.19
CA SER A 164 4.10 5.08 1.80
C SER A 164 4.31 6.06 0.64
N ARG A 165 3.41 6.06 -0.34
CA ARG A 165 3.42 7.04 -1.44
C ARG A 165 3.30 8.47 -0.92
N LEU A 166 2.38 8.76 0.01
CA LEU A 166 2.22 10.09 0.61
C LEU A 166 3.47 10.56 1.37
N ASP A 167 4.14 9.66 2.10
CA ASP A 167 5.39 9.96 2.82
C ASP A 167 6.55 10.27 1.86
N LEU A 168 6.67 9.51 0.77
CA LEU A 168 7.64 9.76 -0.29
C LEU A 168 7.36 11.11 -0.98
N MET A 169 6.10 11.42 -1.30
CA MET A 169 5.71 12.72 -1.87
C MET A 169 6.04 13.88 -0.92
N LYS A 170 5.87 13.71 0.40
CA LYS A 170 6.26 14.73 1.40
C LYS A 170 7.77 14.97 1.41
N SER A 171 8.56 13.89 1.33
CA SER A 171 10.02 13.97 1.30
C SER A 171 10.52 14.61 0.00
N ALA A 172 9.96 14.20 -1.15
CA ALA A 172 10.21 14.81 -2.45
C ALA A 172 9.86 16.31 -2.47
N ALA A 173 8.72 16.70 -1.91
CA ALA A 173 8.35 18.11 -1.81
C ALA A 173 9.34 18.91 -0.95
N THR A 174 9.84 18.33 0.13
CA THR A 174 10.87 18.96 0.96
C THR A 174 12.16 19.17 0.18
N ALA A 175 12.59 18.16 -0.58
CA ALA A 175 13.77 18.25 -1.44
C ALA A 175 13.59 19.31 -2.54
N TYR A 176 12.47 19.29 -3.30
CA TYR A 176 12.21 20.33 -4.30
C TYR A 176 12.17 21.75 -3.70
N LYS A 177 11.58 21.92 -2.52
CA LYS A 177 11.54 23.22 -1.83
C LYS A 177 12.96 23.72 -1.53
N ARG A 178 13.82 22.85 -0.99
CA ARG A 178 15.21 23.20 -0.66
C ARG A 178 16.05 23.44 -1.91
N GLY A 179 15.86 22.64 -2.95
CA GLY A 179 16.54 22.81 -4.23
C GLY A 179 16.03 23.97 -5.09
N GLY A 180 15.14 24.82 -4.59
CA GLY A 180 14.60 25.96 -5.34
C GLY A 180 13.67 25.61 -6.51
N ALA A 181 13.21 24.36 -6.60
CA ALA A 181 12.29 23.88 -7.63
C ALA A 181 10.82 24.21 -7.30
N VAL A 182 10.51 25.51 -7.29
CA VAL A 182 9.22 26.06 -6.81
C VAL A 182 8.01 25.48 -7.55
N GLN A 183 8.11 25.30 -8.87
CA GLN A 183 7.01 24.76 -9.69
C GLN A 183 6.71 23.30 -9.34
N GLN A 184 7.74 22.46 -9.25
CA GLN A 184 7.65 21.05 -8.90
C GLN A 184 7.11 20.89 -7.47
N TYR A 185 7.64 21.68 -6.53
CA TYR A 185 7.14 21.73 -5.16
C TYR A 185 5.64 22.04 -5.09
N SER A 186 5.20 23.12 -5.74
CA SER A 186 3.80 23.57 -5.69
C SER A 186 2.85 22.55 -6.30
N ASN A 187 3.23 21.98 -7.45
CA ASN A 187 2.45 20.93 -8.11
C ASN A 187 2.35 19.67 -7.24
N LEU A 188 3.45 19.26 -6.62
CA LEU A 188 3.49 18.04 -5.82
C LEU A 188 2.70 18.16 -4.52
N VAL A 189 2.72 19.33 -3.86
CA VAL A 189 1.93 19.59 -2.65
C VAL A 189 0.43 19.46 -2.94
N VAL A 190 -0.05 20.07 -4.03
CA VAL A 190 -1.46 19.96 -4.43
C VAL A 190 -1.85 18.51 -4.75
N GLN A 191 -0.99 17.78 -5.46
CA GLN A 191 -1.24 16.36 -5.75
C GLN A 191 -1.30 15.52 -4.47
N ARG A 192 -0.38 15.74 -3.54
CA ARG A 192 -0.34 15.04 -2.24
C ARG A 192 -1.60 15.34 -1.43
N GLU A 193 -2.03 16.59 -1.36
CA GLU A 193 -3.24 16.99 -0.62
C GLU A 193 -4.50 16.35 -1.19
N ARG A 194 -4.63 16.30 -2.52
CA ARG A 194 -5.74 15.61 -3.18
C ARG A 194 -5.71 14.11 -2.87
N LEU A 195 -4.57 13.45 -3.02
CA LEU A 195 -4.42 12.03 -2.71
C LEU A 195 -4.73 11.74 -1.24
N GLN A 196 -4.29 12.61 -0.33
CA GLN A 196 -4.55 12.47 1.10
C GLN A 196 -6.05 12.60 1.42
N ALA A 197 -6.75 13.57 0.83
CA ALA A 197 -8.18 13.75 1.02
C ALA A 197 -9.01 12.56 0.48
N THR A 198 -8.65 12.08 -0.72
CA THR A 198 -9.24 10.86 -1.30
C THR A 198 -9.00 9.66 -0.38
N TYR A 199 -7.75 9.41 0.01
CA TYR A 199 -7.39 8.31 0.90
C TYR A 199 -8.16 8.33 2.23
N GLN A 200 -8.32 9.51 2.84
CA GLN A 200 -9.08 9.65 4.09
C GLN A 200 -10.56 9.26 3.90
N THR A 201 -11.18 9.75 2.83
CA THR A 201 -12.58 9.45 2.49
C THR A 201 -12.77 7.96 2.19
N ASP A 202 -11.84 7.36 1.47
CA ASP A 202 -11.90 5.96 1.08
C ASP A 202 -11.68 5.03 2.29
N VAL A 203 -10.75 5.39 3.19
CA VAL A 203 -10.56 4.65 4.46
C VAL A 203 -11.78 4.75 5.36
N GLU A 204 -12.46 5.90 5.41
CA GLU A 204 -13.73 6.06 6.13
C GLU A 204 -14.81 5.15 5.53
N THR A 205 -14.99 5.19 4.21
CA THR A 205 -15.92 4.31 3.46
C THR A 205 -15.62 2.83 3.69
N LEU A 206 -14.35 2.44 3.70
CA LEU A 206 -13.91 1.08 3.99
C LEU A 206 -14.27 0.67 5.42
N ASN A 207 -14.01 1.53 6.40
CA ASN A 207 -14.32 1.24 7.81
C ASN A 207 -15.83 1.09 8.02
N GLU A 208 -16.65 1.97 7.43
CA GLU A 208 -18.11 1.88 7.46
C GLU A 208 -18.61 0.60 6.80
N SER A 209 -18.05 0.25 5.63
CA SER A 209 -18.42 -0.96 4.89
C SER A 209 -18.11 -2.23 5.68
N VAL A 210 -16.92 -2.29 6.29
CA VAL A 210 -16.50 -3.40 7.16
C VAL A 210 -17.36 -3.45 8.42
N ALA A 211 -17.66 -2.33 9.05
CA ALA A 211 -18.52 -2.29 10.24
C ALA A 211 -19.93 -2.80 9.93
N ALA A 212 -20.57 -2.30 8.87
CA ALA A 212 -21.92 -2.73 8.47
C ALA A 212 -21.98 -4.22 8.08
N ALA A 213 -20.94 -4.73 7.40
CA ALA A 213 -20.85 -6.15 7.09
C ALA A 213 -20.63 -7.01 8.35
N GLY A 214 -19.83 -6.51 9.30
CA GLY A 214 -19.62 -7.13 10.61
C GLY A 214 -20.92 -7.24 11.39
N GLU A 215 -21.68 -6.14 11.50
CA GLU A 215 -23.00 -6.13 12.14
C GLU A 215 -23.97 -7.13 11.50
N PHE A 216 -23.97 -7.24 10.17
CA PHE A 216 -24.75 -8.26 9.48
C PHE A 216 -24.32 -9.67 9.90
N LEU A 217 -23.03 -10.01 9.82
CA LEU A 217 -22.51 -11.32 10.18
C LEU A 217 -22.79 -11.67 11.65
N ASP A 218 -22.65 -10.70 12.55
CA ASP A 218 -22.94 -10.84 13.99
C ASP A 218 -24.43 -11.05 14.27
N SER A 219 -25.31 -10.47 13.43
CA SER A 219 -26.75 -10.70 13.50
C SER A 219 -27.17 -12.04 12.89
N CYS A 220 -26.42 -12.53 11.89
CA CYS A 220 -26.65 -13.82 11.25
C CYS A 220 -26.25 -14.98 12.15
N ARG A 221 -25.05 -14.93 12.76
CA ARG A 221 -24.44 -16.03 13.52
C ARG A 221 -24.60 -17.38 12.79
N GLU A 222 -24.79 -18.46 13.54
CA GLU A 222 -25.00 -19.81 13.01
C GLU A 222 -26.35 -19.98 12.28
N SER A 223 -27.30 -19.05 12.48
CA SER A 223 -28.63 -19.17 11.87
C SER A 223 -28.60 -19.03 10.35
N CYS A 224 -27.54 -18.43 9.79
CA CYS A 224 -27.37 -18.27 8.35
C CYS A 224 -26.42 -19.30 7.73
N ASP A 225 -25.93 -20.28 8.49
CA ASP A 225 -25.01 -21.29 7.95
C ASP A 225 -25.74 -22.35 7.12
N SER A 226 -27.06 -22.47 7.28
CA SER A 226 -27.88 -23.38 6.48
C SER A 226 -29.24 -22.78 6.17
N ALA A 227 -29.81 -23.19 5.04
CA ALA A 227 -31.13 -22.71 4.61
C ALA A 227 -32.25 -23.11 5.58
N VAL A 228 -32.16 -24.31 6.16
CA VAL A 228 -33.13 -24.79 7.15
C VAL A 228 -33.00 -23.98 8.43
N GLY A 229 -31.79 -23.75 8.94
CA GLY A 229 -31.55 -22.91 10.12
C GLY A 229 -32.03 -21.47 9.91
N ALA A 230 -31.84 -20.93 8.71
CA ALA A 230 -32.30 -19.60 8.36
C ALA A 230 -33.83 -19.51 8.31
N LEU A 231 -34.48 -20.51 7.70
CA LEU A 231 -35.93 -20.59 7.60
C LEU A 231 -36.60 -20.77 8.97
N THR A 232 -36.04 -21.63 9.84
CA THR A 232 -36.62 -21.88 11.18
C THR A 232 -36.43 -20.71 12.12
N THR A 233 -35.32 -19.98 12.01
CA THR A 233 -35.01 -18.84 12.89
C THR A 233 -35.73 -17.57 12.44
N HIS A 234 -35.69 -17.26 11.14
CA HIS A 234 -36.16 -15.97 10.61
C HIS A 234 -37.59 -16.06 10.02
N THR A 235 -38.07 -17.26 9.67
CA THR A 235 -39.43 -17.48 9.11
C THR A 235 -39.72 -16.52 7.94
N LEU A 236 -40.67 -15.60 8.07
CA LEU A 236 -41.03 -14.63 7.04
C LEU A 236 -39.98 -13.52 6.84
N SER A 237 -39.12 -13.23 7.82
CA SER A 237 -38.08 -12.20 7.68
C SER A 237 -36.87 -12.67 6.86
N VAL A 238 -36.87 -13.89 6.33
CA VAL A 238 -35.76 -14.44 5.54
C VAL A 238 -35.50 -13.62 4.26
N PHE A 239 -36.53 -12.99 3.69
CA PHE A 239 -36.38 -12.09 2.54
C PHE A 239 -35.63 -10.79 2.89
N ASP A 240 -35.93 -10.20 4.04
CA ASP A 240 -35.24 -8.99 4.54
C ASP A 240 -33.78 -9.30 4.92
N ARG A 241 -33.56 -10.48 5.52
CA ARG A 241 -32.21 -11.01 5.78
C ARG A 241 -31.43 -11.24 4.51
N TYR A 242 -32.06 -11.80 3.48
CA TYR A 242 -31.43 -11.98 2.16
C TYR A 242 -31.04 -10.63 1.53
N ALA A 243 -31.92 -9.63 1.58
CA ALA A 243 -31.61 -8.28 1.09
C ALA A 243 -30.44 -7.64 1.88
N SER A 244 -30.44 -7.79 3.20
CA SER A 244 -29.34 -7.34 4.07
C SER A 244 -28.02 -8.03 3.74
N ALA A 245 -28.05 -9.34 3.48
CA ALA A 245 -26.88 -10.12 3.09
C ALA A 245 -26.29 -9.64 1.76
N ARG A 246 -27.14 -9.33 0.78
CA ARG A 246 -26.74 -8.75 -0.50
C ARG A 246 -26.10 -7.37 -0.31
N ALA A 247 -26.72 -6.51 0.49
CA ALA A 247 -26.15 -5.19 0.80
C ALA A 247 -24.79 -5.28 1.52
N ALA A 248 -24.63 -6.21 2.47
CA ALA A 248 -23.34 -6.48 3.12
C ALA A 248 -22.30 -7.00 2.12
N SER A 249 -22.69 -7.88 1.21
CA SER A 249 -21.82 -8.40 0.15
C SER A 249 -21.33 -7.27 -0.77
N ASP A 250 -22.23 -6.39 -1.21
CA ASP A 250 -21.88 -5.27 -2.10
C ASP A 250 -20.92 -4.29 -1.38
N ARG A 251 -21.15 -4.01 -0.10
CA ARG A 251 -20.22 -3.20 0.72
C ARG A 251 -18.83 -3.83 0.85
N LEU A 252 -18.75 -5.15 1.01
CA LEU A 252 -17.45 -5.84 1.07
C LEU A 252 -16.72 -5.85 -0.28
N VAL A 253 -17.44 -5.78 -1.40
CA VAL A 253 -16.82 -5.55 -2.72
C VAL A 253 -16.20 -4.15 -2.77
N THR A 254 -16.94 -3.11 -2.38
CA THR A 254 -16.40 -1.74 -2.28
C THR A 254 -15.18 -1.68 -1.35
N ALA A 255 -15.25 -2.31 -0.17
CA ALA A 255 -14.12 -2.36 0.75
C ALA A 255 -12.90 -3.07 0.13
N ALA A 256 -13.10 -4.15 -0.64
CA ALA A 256 -12.03 -4.86 -1.34
C ALA A 256 -11.40 -3.98 -2.44
N ASP A 257 -12.22 -3.26 -3.20
CA ASP A 257 -11.75 -2.35 -4.26
C ASP A 257 -10.90 -1.23 -3.67
N VAL A 258 -11.35 -0.58 -2.60
CA VAL A 258 -10.59 0.46 -1.87
C VAL A 258 -9.28 -0.11 -1.31
N THR A 259 -9.31 -1.32 -0.76
CA THR A 259 -8.13 -1.99 -0.21
C THR A 259 -7.09 -2.25 -1.31
N ALA A 260 -7.54 -2.71 -2.48
CA ALA A 260 -6.69 -2.96 -3.63
C ALA A 260 -6.12 -1.66 -4.22
N GLU A 261 -6.94 -0.63 -4.35
CA GLU A 261 -6.54 0.69 -4.86
C GLU A 261 -5.46 1.35 -3.99
N HIS A 262 -5.55 1.21 -2.67
CA HIS A 262 -4.59 1.79 -1.75
C HIS A 262 -3.47 0.86 -1.30
N GLY A 263 -3.42 -0.38 -1.79
CA GLY A 263 -2.39 -1.35 -1.43
C GLY A 263 -2.42 -1.79 0.05
N LEU A 264 -3.59 -1.81 0.68
CA LEU A 264 -3.78 -2.12 2.11
C LEU A 264 -3.81 -3.65 2.36
N SER A 265 -2.71 -4.33 2.05
CA SER A 265 -2.61 -5.79 2.14
C SER A 265 -2.94 -6.35 3.53
N ASP A 266 -2.62 -5.60 4.59
CA ASP A 266 -2.96 -5.93 5.99
C ASP A 266 -4.47 -6.08 6.23
N ARG A 267 -5.30 -5.39 5.44
CA ARG A 267 -6.77 -5.45 5.56
C ARG A 267 -7.42 -6.39 4.56
N ALA A 268 -6.74 -6.71 3.47
CA ALA A 268 -7.27 -7.54 2.39
C ALA A 268 -7.68 -8.93 2.86
N GLU A 269 -6.89 -9.57 3.72
CA GLU A 269 -7.17 -10.90 4.26
C GLU A 269 -8.48 -10.93 5.06
N ARG A 270 -8.66 -9.97 5.98
CA ARG A 270 -9.88 -9.85 6.78
C ARG A 270 -11.11 -9.60 5.92
N ILE A 271 -11.00 -8.73 4.91
CA ILE A 271 -12.12 -8.45 3.99
C ILE A 271 -12.46 -9.69 3.15
N SER A 272 -11.46 -10.45 2.72
CA SER A 272 -11.68 -11.72 1.99
C SER A 272 -12.45 -12.72 2.83
N GLU A 273 -12.05 -12.93 4.09
CA GLU A 273 -12.76 -13.83 5.02
C GLU A 273 -14.21 -13.40 5.23
N MET A 274 -14.44 -12.10 5.49
CA MET A 274 -15.80 -11.58 5.66
C MET A 274 -16.64 -11.75 4.40
N ARG A 275 -16.03 -11.62 3.21
CA ARG A 275 -16.71 -11.79 1.92
C ARG A 275 -17.12 -13.24 1.71
N GLU A 276 -16.26 -14.21 2.01
CA GLU A 276 -16.60 -15.64 1.93
C GLU A 276 -17.76 -16.00 2.86
N ARG A 277 -17.71 -15.55 4.11
CA ARG A 277 -18.78 -15.76 5.08
C ARG A 277 -20.11 -15.12 4.64
N THR A 278 -20.04 -13.90 4.12
CA THR A 278 -21.23 -13.18 3.63
C THR A 278 -21.80 -13.85 2.38
N GLN A 279 -20.97 -14.32 1.45
CA GLN A 279 -21.42 -15.06 0.27
C GLN A 279 -22.10 -16.38 0.63
N SER A 280 -21.56 -17.11 1.62
CA SER A 280 -22.20 -18.31 2.17
C SER A 280 -23.59 -17.98 2.73
N ALA A 281 -23.71 -16.90 3.53
CA ALA A 281 -24.98 -16.45 4.07
C ALA A 281 -25.97 -16.00 2.98
N VAL A 282 -25.50 -15.32 1.92
CA VAL A 282 -26.34 -14.97 0.76
C VAL A 282 -26.92 -16.24 0.11
N ALA A 283 -26.10 -17.27 -0.09
CA ALA A 283 -26.53 -18.52 -0.71
C ALA A 283 -27.55 -19.28 0.16
N SER A 284 -27.32 -19.39 1.46
CA SER A 284 -28.23 -20.07 2.38
C SER A 284 -29.57 -19.33 2.51
N LEU A 285 -29.55 -18.00 2.60
CA LEU A 285 -30.75 -17.16 2.69
C LEU A 285 -31.53 -17.14 1.37
N ALA A 286 -30.85 -17.20 0.22
CA ALA A 286 -31.51 -17.37 -1.08
C ALA A 286 -32.27 -18.69 -1.15
N LEU A 287 -31.63 -19.79 -0.74
CA LEU A 287 -32.24 -21.11 -0.73
C LEU A 287 -33.43 -21.16 0.25
N ALA A 288 -33.28 -20.57 1.43
CA ALA A 288 -34.36 -20.48 2.43
C ALA A 288 -35.55 -19.67 1.91
N SER A 289 -35.28 -18.54 1.24
CA SER A 289 -36.30 -17.71 0.60
C SER A 289 -37.06 -18.49 -0.49
N ALA A 290 -36.35 -19.28 -1.30
CA ALA A 290 -36.96 -20.13 -2.32
C ALA A 290 -37.82 -21.24 -1.69
N MET A 291 -37.35 -21.89 -0.63
CA MET A 291 -38.12 -22.91 0.11
C MET A 291 -39.41 -22.33 0.70
N LEU A 292 -39.34 -21.14 1.30
CA LEU A 292 -40.51 -20.45 1.84
C LEU A 292 -41.54 -20.11 0.76
N ALA A 293 -41.07 -19.57 -0.38
CA ALA A 293 -41.93 -19.25 -1.52
C ALA A 293 -42.61 -20.51 -2.09
N LEU A 294 -41.87 -21.60 -2.24
CA LEU A 294 -42.41 -22.89 -2.69
C LEU A 294 -43.45 -23.45 -1.70
N GLY A 295 -43.18 -23.36 -0.39
CA GLY A 295 -44.13 -23.76 0.65
C GLY A 295 -45.44 -22.98 0.58
N PHE A 296 -45.34 -21.65 0.40
CA PHE A 296 -46.52 -20.80 0.23
C PHE A 296 -47.30 -21.14 -1.06
N ALA A 297 -46.60 -21.31 -2.18
CA ALA A 297 -47.23 -21.70 -3.44
C ALA A 297 -47.94 -23.07 -3.35
N ALA A 298 -47.34 -24.04 -2.67
CA ALA A 298 -47.95 -25.35 -2.42
C ALA A 298 -49.22 -25.23 -1.55
N ALA A 299 -49.19 -24.39 -0.51
CA ALA A 299 -50.37 -24.13 0.32
C ALA A 299 -51.51 -23.48 -0.49
N VAL A 300 -51.19 -22.47 -1.31
CA VAL A 300 -52.16 -21.82 -2.20
C VAL A 300 -52.73 -22.82 -3.22
N ALA A 301 -51.89 -23.65 -3.84
CA ALA A 301 -52.32 -24.67 -4.78
C ALA A 301 -53.23 -25.71 -4.12
N LEU A 302 -52.95 -26.12 -2.88
CA LEU A 302 -53.79 -27.03 -2.11
C LEU A 302 -55.16 -26.40 -1.85
N VAL A 303 -55.21 -25.15 -1.38
CA VAL A 303 -56.47 -24.44 -1.13
C VAL A 303 -57.27 -24.27 -2.44
N ALA A 304 -56.62 -23.82 -3.52
CA ALA A 304 -57.25 -23.69 -4.84
C ALA A 304 -57.77 -25.05 -5.34
N GLY A 305 -57.02 -26.13 -5.14
CA GLY A 305 -57.43 -27.49 -5.46
C GLY A 305 -58.67 -27.93 -4.68
N LEU A 306 -58.78 -27.60 -3.39
CA LEU A 306 -59.98 -27.87 -2.59
C LEU A 306 -61.20 -27.12 -3.12
N PHE A 307 -61.05 -25.84 -3.49
CA PHE A 307 -62.12 -25.06 -4.12
C PHE A 307 -62.51 -25.63 -5.48
N ALA A 308 -61.55 -25.98 -6.33
CA ALA A 308 -61.80 -26.60 -7.62
C ALA A 308 -62.52 -27.95 -7.48
N HIS A 309 -62.16 -28.75 -6.48
CA HIS A 309 -62.85 -30.01 -6.18
C HIS A 309 -64.31 -29.77 -5.76
N ARG A 310 -64.57 -28.76 -4.92
CA ARG A 310 -65.93 -28.39 -4.52
C ARG A 310 -66.76 -27.85 -5.69
N LEU A 311 -66.18 -27.01 -6.53
CA LEU A 311 -66.84 -26.47 -7.72
C LEU A 311 -67.16 -27.57 -8.74
N THR A 312 -66.24 -28.52 -8.95
CA THR A 312 -66.48 -29.65 -9.85
C THR A 312 -67.51 -30.63 -9.30
N ALA A 313 -67.55 -30.87 -7.98
CA ALA A 313 -68.60 -31.66 -7.35
C ALA A 313 -69.98 -31.00 -7.52
N TRP A 314 -70.09 -29.70 -7.21
CA TRP A 314 -71.32 -28.95 -7.41
C TRP A 314 -71.76 -28.93 -8.88
N ALA A 315 -70.84 -28.76 -9.83
CA ALA A 315 -71.15 -28.79 -11.25
C ALA A 315 -71.73 -30.14 -11.68
N ARG A 316 -71.23 -31.26 -11.14
CA ARG A 316 -71.81 -32.60 -11.37
C ARG A 316 -73.20 -32.72 -10.74
N ASP A 317 -73.37 -32.26 -9.51
CA ASP A 317 -74.67 -32.30 -8.83
C ASP A 317 -75.74 -31.50 -9.60
N VAL A 318 -75.36 -30.37 -10.22
CA VAL A 318 -76.26 -29.57 -11.07
C VAL A 318 -76.58 -30.29 -12.39
N ASP A 319 -75.62 -30.94 -13.02
CA ASP A 319 -75.82 -31.72 -14.25
C ASP A 319 -76.76 -32.92 -14.01
N ASP A 320 -76.53 -33.66 -12.92
CA ASP A 320 -77.38 -34.78 -12.49
C ASP A 320 -78.82 -34.32 -12.15
N ALA A 321 -78.98 -33.13 -11.57
CA ALA A 321 -80.29 -32.55 -11.28
C ALA A 321 -81.07 -32.15 -12.55
N GLN A 322 -80.39 -31.82 -13.66
CA GLN A 322 -81.04 -31.53 -14.95
C GLN A 322 -81.47 -32.80 -15.69
N ILE A 323 -80.78 -33.92 -15.48
CA ILE A 323 -81.14 -35.22 -16.09
C ILE A 323 -82.35 -35.87 -15.37
N GLY A 324 -82.60 -35.51 -14.10
CA GLY A 324 -83.75 -35.95 -13.32
C GLY A 324 -85.12 -35.45 -13.80
N ASP A 325 -85.17 -34.47 -14.71
CA ASP A 325 -86.44 -33.91 -15.24
C ASP A 325 -87.04 -34.75 -16.40
N ILE A 326 -86.49 -35.93 -16.69
CA ILE A 326 -87.00 -36.83 -17.75
C ILE A 326 -87.97 -37.90 -17.21
N VAL A 327 -88.18 -38.02 -15.89
CA VAL A 327 -89.11 -39.05 -15.34
C VAL A 327 -90.09 -38.47 -14.31
N ALA A 328 -91.17 -37.86 -14.81
CA ALA A 328 -92.54 -38.39 -14.74
C ALA A 328 -93.58 -37.26 -14.84
N THR A 329 -94.48 -37.34 -15.83
CA THR A 329 -95.95 -37.25 -15.62
C THR A 329 -96.72 -37.45 -16.93
N GLU A 330 -96.89 -38.69 -17.38
CA GLU A 330 -97.97 -39.03 -18.34
C GLU A 330 -98.24 -40.55 -18.32
N GLY A 331 -99.40 -41.10 -17.97
CA GLY A 331 -100.65 -40.58 -17.43
C GLY A 331 -101.48 -41.80 -16.99
N VAL A 332 -102.11 -41.73 -15.81
CA VAL A 332 -103.10 -42.73 -15.37
C VAL A 332 -104.36 -42.52 -16.20
N ARG A 333 -104.73 -43.48 -17.05
CA ARG A 333 -105.95 -43.45 -17.84
C ARG A 333 -107.02 -44.30 -17.14
N HIS A 334 -107.98 -43.63 -16.48
CA HIS A 334 -109.27 -44.22 -16.12
C HIS A 334 -110.26 -43.98 -17.26
N GLY A 335 -110.93 -45.04 -17.72
CA GLY A 335 -111.94 -45.04 -18.78
C GLY A 335 -111.91 -46.31 -19.58
#